data_AF-A0A7Y2DTU6-F1
#
_entry.id   AF-A0A7Y2DTU6-F1
#
_cell.length_a   1.000
_cell.length_b   1.000
_cell.length_c   1.000
_cell.angle_alpha   90.00
_cell.angle_beta   90.00
_cell.angle_gamma   90.00
#
_symmetry.space_group_name_H-M   'P 1'
#
loop_
_entity.id
_entity.type
_entity.pdbx_description
1 polymer ?
#
loop_
_entity_poly.entity_id
_entity_poly.type
_entity_poly.pdbx_seq_one_letter_code
_entity_poly.pdbx_strand_id
1 'polypeptide(L)'
;MKIRLTSVLIFAALAIQVSAQNNVQEKVNRIRKVYSEAAQQIAAAEKDEESGTMSPLAVNELILNKLNRSWAAVGNYKVVFRFYYRNKDEEPYPTELVKVTKNSEISARRYMEEFLFDTGGNLIFYFEISDDGETPLERRMYFDRGRAIRVVEDKSMRDKPTKADRSNTGIAMDKGRRIRELFLKSIKE
;
A
#
# COMPACT_ATOMS: atom_id res chain seq x y z
N MET A 1 -5.65 13.63 -68.26
CA MET A 1 -5.62 14.76 -67.28
C MET A 1 -6.63 14.43 -66.18
N LYS A 2 -6.21 13.78 -65.08
CA LYS A 2 -5.71 14.34 -63.80
C LYS A 2 -6.82 14.62 -62.74
N ILE A 3 -6.84 13.74 -61.70
CA ILE A 3 -7.12 13.96 -60.25
C ILE A 3 -8.62 14.29 -59.91
N ARG A 4 -9.33 13.80 -58.87
CA ARG A 4 -8.95 13.39 -57.50
C ARG A 4 -9.89 12.32 -56.89
N LEU A 5 -9.29 11.28 -56.28
CA LEU A 5 -9.85 10.54 -55.15
C LEU A 5 -9.52 11.33 -53.87
N THR A 6 -10.50 11.72 -53.06
CA THR A 6 -10.33 11.97 -51.61
C THR A 6 -11.68 12.29 -50.96
N SER A 7 -12.15 11.42 -50.04
CA SER A 7 -13.09 11.70 -48.94
C SER A 7 -13.06 10.48 -48.00
N VAL A 8 -12.00 10.34 -47.20
CA VAL A 8 -11.89 10.72 -45.78
C VAL A 8 -12.60 9.72 -44.84
N LEU A 9 -11.81 8.70 -44.45
CA LEU A 9 -11.96 7.87 -43.26
C LEU A 9 -11.76 8.73 -42.00
N ILE A 10 -12.81 9.15 -41.29
CA ILE A 10 -12.68 9.62 -39.89
C ILE A 10 -14.01 9.37 -39.16
N PHE A 11 -14.24 8.18 -38.57
CA PHE A 11 -15.25 8.01 -37.50
C PHE A 11 -15.03 6.78 -36.60
N ALA A 12 -13.79 6.28 -36.46
CA ALA A 12 -13.48 5.07 -35.67
C ALA A 12 -12.57 5.33 -34.45
N ALA A 13 -12.28 6.57 -34.09
CA ALA A 13 -11.32 6.90 -33.02
C ALA A 13 -11.93 7.27 -31.66
N LEU A 14 -13.26 7.44 -31.53
CA LEU A 14 -13.88 7.87 -30.26
C LEU A 14 -14.34 6.73 -29.32
N ALA A 15 -14.40 5.48 -29.78
CA ALA A 15 -14.92 4.39 -28.94
C ALA A 15 -13.88 3.73 -28.00
N ILE A 16 -12.59 4.04 -28.15
CA ILE A 16 -11.50 3.35 -27.42
C ILE A 16 -11.23 3.97 -26.04
N GLN A 17 -11.73 5.18 -25.76
CA GLN A 17 -11.39 5.86 -24.50
C GLN A 17 -12.27 5.48 -23.29
N VAL A 18 -13.48 4.93 -23.52
CA VAL A 18 -14.43 4.62 -22.42
C VAL A 18 -14.12 3.27 -21.75
N SER A 19 -13.52 2.32 -22.46
CA SER A 19 -13.23 0.96 -21.93
C SER A 19 -12.04 0.92 -20.96
N ALA A 20 -11.13 1.90 -21.01
CA ALA A 20 -9.96 1.93 -20.13
C ALA A 20 -10.28 2.43 -18.70
N GLN A 21 -11.24 3.35 -18.53
CA GLN A 21 -11.61 3.89 -17.21
C GLN A 21 -12.40 2.87 -16.37
N ASN A 22 -13.26 2.07 -17.01
CA ASN A 22 -14.00 1.00 -16.35
C ASN A 22 -13.05 -0.03 -15.69
N ASN A 23 -11.91 -0.33 -16.34
CA ASN A 23 -10.92 -1.28 -15.84
C ASN A 23 -10.20 -0.80 -14.56
N VAL A 24 -9.84 0.49 -14.47
CA VAL A 24 -9.14 1.04 -13.29
C VAL A 24 -10.05 1.02 -12.06
N GLN A 25 -11.31 1.44 -12.21
CA GLN A 25 -12.25 1.48 -11.10
C GLN A 25 -12.53 0.07 -10.54
N GLU A 26 -12.68 -0.93 -11.40
CA GLU A 26 -12.84 -2.33 -10.99
C GLU A 26 -11.63 -2.84 -10.21
N LYS A 27 -10.40 -2.54 -10.69
CA LYS A 27 -9.16 -2.89 -9.97
C LYS A 27 -9.09 -2.25 -8.60
N VAL A 28 -9.38 -0.95 -8.51
CA VAL A 28 -9.41 -0.22 -7.23
C VAL A 28 -10.47 -0.80 -6.29
N ASN A 29 -11.65 -1.15 -6.80
CA ASN A 29 -12.70 -1.78 -5.99
C ASN A 29 -12.27 -3.15 -5.45
N ARG A 30 -11.56 -3.96 -6.24
CA ARG A 30 -10.98 -5.24 -5.76
C ARG A 30 -9.98 -5.00 -4.63
N ILE A 31 -9.08 -4.03 -4.79
CA ILE A 31 -8.09 -3.70 -3.75
C ILE A 31 -8.80 -3.22 -2.46
N ARG A 32 -9.84 -2.38 -2.59
CA ARG A 32 -10.65 -1.94 -1.44
C ARG A 32 -11.36 -3.09 -0.75
N LYS A 33 -11.84 -4.07 -1.51
CA LYS A 33 -12.43 -5.29 -0.94
C LYS A 33 -11.40 -6.06 -0.11
N VAL A 34 -10.21 -6.31 -0.67
CA VAL A 34 -9.11 -6.98 0.05
C VAL A 34 -8.72 -6.19 1.30
N TYR A 35 -8.64 -4.86 1.21
CA TYR A 35 -8.36 -4.00 2.36
C TYR A 35 -9.42 -4.15 3.46
N SER A 36 -10.71 -4.14 3.09
CA SER A 36 -11.82 -4.28 4.03
C SER A 36 -11.84 -5.66 4.69
N GLU A 37 -11.59 -6.71 3.93
CA GLU A 37 -11.48 -8.09 4.45
C GLU A 37 -10.31 -8.20 5.43
N ALA A 38 -9.14 -7.67 5.08
CA ALA A 38 -7.99 -7.62 5.99
C ALA A 38 -8.30 -6.84 7.26
N ALA A 39 -8.98 -5.68 7.17
CA ALA A 39 -9.36 -4.89 8.34
C ALA A 39 -10.30 -5.66 9.29
N GLN A 40 -11.24 -6.45 8.76
CA GLN A 40 -12.12 -7.31 9.56
C GLN A 40 -11.34 -8.43 10.25
N GLN A 41 -10.42 -9.09 9.53
CA GLN A 41 -9.58 -10.15 10.10
C GLN A 41 -8.63 -9.61 11.18
N ILE A 42 -8.08 -8.42 10.99
CA ILE A 42 -7.24 -7.73 11.98
C ILE A 42 -8.04 -7.39 13.23
N ALA A 43 -9.24 -6.82 13.07
CA ALA A 43 -10.10 -6.50 14.20
C ALA A 43 -10.47 -7.75 15.01
N ALA A 44 -10.65 -8.90 14.36
CA ALA A 44 -10.85 -10.18 15.04
C ALA A 44 -9.59 -10.66 15.77
N ALA A 45 -8.40 -10.52 15.16
CA ALA A 45 -7.13 -10.93 15.74
C ALA A 45 -6.73 -10.10 16.99
N GLU A 46 -7.13 -8.83 17.06
CA GLU A 46 -6.70 -7.89 18.12
C GLU A 46 -7.70 -7.75 19.30
N LYS A 47 -8.84 -8.44 19.29
CA LYS A 47 -9.92 -8.18 20.24
C LYS A 47 -9.70 -8.81 21.64
N ASP A 48 -9.68 -10.14 21.70
CA ASP A 48 -9.49 -10.94 22.92
C ASP A 48 -8.95 -12.34 22.55
N GLU A 49 -8.40 -13.08 23.51
CA GLU A 49 -7.68 -14.35 23.27
C GLU A 49 -8.57 -15.44 22.62
N GLU A 50 -9.87 -15.44 22.93
CA GLU A 50 -10.89 -16.35 22.40
C GLU A 50 -11.35 -15.98 20.98
N SER A 51 -11.46 -14.68 20.68
CA SER A 51 -11.75 -14.16 19.33
C SER A 51 -10.52 -14.22 18.42
N GLY A 52 -9.31 -14.11 18.99
CA GLY A 52 -8.04 -14.23 18.26
C GLY A 52 -7.86 -15.61 17.63
N THR A 53 -8.39 -16.67 18.27
CA THR A 53 -8.39 -18.04 17.72
C THR A 53 -9.26 -18.19 16.47
N MET A 54 -10.20 -17.26 16.24
CA MET A 54 -11.08 -17.24 15.07
C MET A 54 -10.49 -16.44 13.89
N SER A 55 -9.45 -15.64 14.12
CA SER A 55 -8.79 -14.93 13.03
C SER A 55 -7.78 -15.84 12.33
N PRO A 56 -7.75 -15.85 10.98
CA PRO A 56 -6.69 -16.56 10.25
C PRO A 56 -5.34 -15.81 10.32
N LEU A 57 -5.28 -14.65 10.98
CA LEU A 57 -4.09 -13.81 11.04
C LEU A 57 -3.39 -13.92 12.40
N ALA A 58 -2.08 -14.12 12.34
CA ALA A 58 -1.18 -13.85 13.44
C ALA A 58 -0.64 -12.42 13.36
N VAL A 59 -0.20 -11.88 14.50
CA VAL A 59 0.32 -10.51 14.62
C VAL A 59 1.66 -10.52 15.35
N ASN A 60 2.69 -9.98 14.71
CA ASN A 60 3.98 -9.70 15.36
C ASN A 60 4.19 -8.19 15.46
N GLU A 61 4.69 -7.73 16.60
CA GLU A 61 5.07 -6.33 16.81
C GLU A 61 6.59 -6.19 16.93
N LEU A 62 7.16 -5.27 16.15
CA LEU A 62 8.57 -4.86 16.24
C LEU A 62 8.64 -3.39 16.66
N ILE A 63 9.26 -3.14 17.82
CA ILE A 63 9.43 -1.79 18.36
C ILE A 63 10.90 -1.38 18.28
N LEU A 64 11.20 -0.36 17.49
CA LEU A 64 12.50 0.30 17.46
C LEU A 64 12.53 1.45 18.46
N ASN A 65 13.60 1.50 19.27
CA ASN A 65 13.78 2.47 20.35
C ASN A 65 12.54 2.55 21.27
N LYS A 66 12.19 1.40 21.87
CA LYS A 66 11.01 1.24 22.75
C LYS A 66 10.90 2.31 23.85
N LEU A 67 12.04 2.79 24.37
CA LEU A 67 12.11 3.80 25.42
C LEU A 67 11.98 5.25 24.91
N ASN A 68 11.77 5.45 23.60
CA ASN A 68 11.66 6.75 22.94
C ASN A 68 12.81 7.71 23.29
N ARG A 69 14.03 7.18 23.41
CA ARG A 69 15.20 8.01 23.74
C ARG A 69 15.57 8.89 22.56
N SER A 70 16.16 10.05 22.83
CA SER A 70 16.61 10.91 21.74
C SER A 70 17.79 10.29 21.00
N TRP A 71 17.79 10.38 19.67
CA TRP A 71 18.92 10.07 18.80
C TRP A 71 19.65 11.35 18.40
N ALA A 72 20.97 11.26 18.23
CA ALA A 72 21.80 12.39 17.84
C ALA A 72 21.28 13.02 16.53
N ALA A 73 21.12 14.35 16.53
CA ALA A 73 20.59 15.15 15.41
C ALA A 73 19.15 14.84 14.93
N VAL A 74 18.44 13.89 15.57
CA VAL A 74 17.05 13.51 15.20
C VAL A 74 16.05 13.91 16.28
N GLY A 75 16.47 13.94 17.55
CA GLY A 75 15.56 14.12 18.69
C GLY A 75 14.88 12.79 19.05
N ASN A 76 13.69 12.85 19.65
CA ASN A 76 12.93 11.65 20.01
C ASN A 76 12.64 10.80 18.79
N TYR A 77 12.81 9.49 18.90
CA TYR A 77 12.67 8.59 17.78
C TYR A 77 12.06 7.28 18.24
N LYS A 78 10.87 6.92 17.74
CA LYS A 78 10.25 5.63 18.01
C LYS A 78 9.56 5.14 16.75
N VAL A 79 9.72 3.87 16.42
CA VAL A 79 9.01 3.23 15.31
C VAL A 79 8.39 1.94 15.79
N VAL A 80 7.11 1.75 15.50
CA VAL A 80 6.37 0.53 15.80
C VAL A 80 5.86 -0.05 14.49
N PHE A 81 6.27 -1.28 14.20
CA PHE A 81 5.72 -2.08 13.10
C PHE A 81 4.78 -3.13 13.67
N ARG A 82 3.62 -3.31 13.05
CA ARG A 82 2.78 -4.50 13.25
C ARG A 82 2.66 -5.24 11.94
N PHE A 83 3.08 -6.50 11.96
CA PHE A 83 3.01 -7.40 10.82
C PHE A 83 1.81 -8.32 11.01
N TYR A 84 0.82 -8.22 10.12
CA TYR A 84 -0.33 -9.10 10.06
C TYR A 84 -0.10 -10.10 8.94
N TYR A 85 -0.03 -11.38 9.30
CA TYR A 85 0.39 -12.43 8.38
C TYR A 85 -0.37 -13.73 8.66
N ARG A 86 -0.27 -14.67 7.73
CA ARG A 86 -0.80 -16.03 7.89
C ARG A 86 0.16 -17.05 7.30
N ASN A 87 -0.01 -18.29 7.74
CA ASN A 87 0.67 -19.40 7.12
C ASN A 87 0.01 -19.70 5.76
N LYS A 88 0.85 -19.85 4.75
CA LYS A 88 0.44 -20.54 3.53
C LYS A 88 0.47 -22.03 3.85
N ASP A 89 -0.58 -22.75 3.48
CA ASP A 89 -0.72 -24.18 3.80
C ASP A 89 0.59 -24.94 3.52
N GLU A 90 0.96 -25.83 4.45
CA GLU A 90 2.14 -26.72 4.41
C GLU A 90 3.52 -26.08 4.67
N GLU A 91 3.65 -24.76 4.88
CA GLU A 91 4.94 -24.16 5.26
C GLU A 91 5.15 -24.08 6.79
N PRO A 92 6.33 -24.47 7.31
CA PRO A 92 6.63 -24.41 8.75
C PRO A 92 6.80 -22.98 9.29
N TYR A 93 6.98 -22.00 8.39
CA TYR A 93 7.10 -20.58 8.74
C TYR A 93 6.10 -19.75 7.92
N PRO A 94 5.53 -18.69 8.51
CA PRO A 94 4.58 -17.83 7.82
C PRO A 94 5.23 -17.12 6.63
N THR A 95 4.74 -17.36 5.42
CA THR A 95 5.25 -16.70 4.21
C THR A 95 4.31 -15.64 3.64
N GLU A 96 3.06 -15.60 4.07
CA GLU A 96 2.07 -14.66 3.54
C GLU A 96 1.89 -13.44 4.46
N LEU A 97 2.62 -12.38 4.15
CA LEU A 97 2.40 -11.06 4.75
C LEU A 97 1.14 -10.43 4.13
N VAL A 98 0.16 -10.06 4.95
CA VAL A 98 -1.12 -9.51 4.50
C VAL A 98 -1.12 -7.98 4.58
N LYS A 99 -0.87 -7.44 5.79
CA LYS A 99 -0.82 -6.00 6.03
C LYS A 99 0.33 -5.66 6.97
N VAL A 100 0.88 -4.46 6.82
CA VAL A 100 1.77 -3.85 7.81
C VAL A 100 1.25 -2.47 8.17
N THR A 101 1.20 -2.19 9.47
CA THR A 101 1.08 -0.80 9.96
C THR A 101 2.43 -0.37 10.52
N LYS A 102 2.84 0.85 10.20
CA LYS A 102 4.07 1.46 10.71
C LYS A 102 3.72 2.83 11.29
N ASN A 103 3.91 2.97 12.58
CA ASN A 103 3.77 4.25 13.28
C ASN A 103 5.16 4.77 13.64
N SER A 104 5.45 6.02 13.30
CA SER A 104 6.72 6.67 13.61
C SER A 104 6.51 7.98 14.35
N GLU A 105 7.23 8.15 15.45
CA GLU A 105 7.37 9.42 16.17
C GLU A 105 8.80 9.91 15.98
N ILE A 106 8.96 11.08 15.35
CA ILE A 106 10.28 11.67 15.07
C ILE A 106 10.24 13.13 15.52
N SER A 107 10.97 13.46 16.58
CA SER A 107 10.86 14.74 17.29
C SER A 107 9.40 15.02 17.70
N ALA A 108 8.77 16.04 17.10
CA ALA A 108 7.37 16.40 17.35
C ALA A 108 6.41 15.91 16.25
N ARG A 109 6.93 15.22 15.23
CA ARG A 109 6.19 14.79 14.03
C ARG A 109 5.75 13.33 14.18
N ARG A 110 4.57 13.02 13.64
CA ARG A 110 3.97 11.69 13.61
C ARG A 110 3.66 11.27 12.19
N TYR A 111 3.99 10.03 11.90
CA TYR A 111 3.75 9.41 10.61
C TYR A 111 3.06 8.08 10.83
N MET A 112 2.04 7.82 10.02
CA MET A 112 1.40 6.52 9.95
C MET A 112 1.43 6.04 8.51
N GLU A 113 1.97 4.84 8.30
CA GLU A 113 2.00 4.19 7.01
C GLU A 113 1.30 2.84 7.08
N GLU A 114 0.62 2.47 6.00
CA GLU A 114 0.07 1.14 5.82
C GLU A 114 0.48 0.53 4.47
N PHE A 115 0.74 -0.76 4.50
CA PHE A 115 1.14 -1.55 3.34
C PHE A 115 0.23 -2.76 3.26
N LEU A 116 -0.45 -2.95 2.13
CA LEU A 116 -1.29 -4.12 1.88
C LEU A 116 -0.69 -4.92 0.72
N PHE A 117 -0.58 -6.22 0.91
CA PHE A 117 0.01 -7.13 -0.05
C PHE A 117 -1.04 -8.11 -0.60
N ASP A 118 -0.85 -8.56 -1.84
CA ASP A 118 -1.57 -9.70 -2.37
C ASP A 118 -0.96 -11.03 -1.92
N THR A 119 -1.61 -12.15 -2.28
CA THR A 119 -1.14 -13.51 -1.98
C THR A 119 0.20 -13.86 -2.64
N GLY A 120 0.63 -13.11 -3.66
CA GLY A 120 1.96 -13.19 -4.26
C GLY A 120 3.03 -12.38 -3.52
N GLY A 121 2.63 -11.65 -2.47
CA GLY A 121 3.48 -10.74 -1.72
C GLY A 121 3.82 -9.46 -2.48
N ASN A 122 3.04 -9.08 -3.49
CA ASN A 122 3.18 -7.81 -4.19
C ASN A 122 2.42 -6.72 -3.43
N LEU A 123 3.00 -5.54 -3.33
CA LEU A 123 2.31 -4.37 -2.79
C LEU A 123 1.16 -3.98 -3.73
N ILE A 124 -0.07 -3.97 -3.20
CA ILE A 124 -1.29 -3.60 -3.94
C ILE A 124 -1.90 -2.29 -3.43
N PHE A 125 -1.61 -1.90 -2.20
CA PHE A 125 -2.05 -0.62 -1.64
C PHE A 125 -1.03 -0.06 -0.65
N TYR A 126 -0.84 1.26 -0.71
CA TYR A 126 -0.03 2.03 0.20
C TYR A 126 -0.83 3.22 0.73
N PHE A 127 -0.71 3.48 2.02
CA PHE A 127 -1.27 4.63 2.69
C PHE A 127 -0.22 5.35 3.52
N GLU A 128 -0.27 6.66 3.55
CA GLU A 128 0.59 7.53 4.36
C GLU A 128 -0.24 8.71 4.87
N ILE A 129 -0.16 8.97 6.17
CA ILE A 129 -0.54 10.24 6.80
C ILE A 129 0.69 10.82 7.49
N SER A 130 0.87 12.13 7.36
CA SER A 130 1.95 12.91 7.95
C SER A 130 1.44 14.24 8.49
N ASP A 131 1.98 14.69 9.62
CA ASP A 131 1.76 16.02 10.19
C ASP A 131 2.98 16.96 10.03
N ASP A 132 3.93 16.60 9.15
CA ASP A 132 5.21 17.32 9.01
C ASP A 132 5.13 18.65 8.26
N GLY A 133 4.00 18.93 7.58
CA GLY A 133 3.79 20.13 6.76
C GLY A 133 4.61 20.17 5.46
N GLU A 134 5.42 19.15 5.18
CA GLU A 134 6.29 19.03 4.00
C GLU A 134 5.77 18.00 3.00
N THR A 135 4.98 17.03 3.49
CA THR A 135 4.34 15.98 2.69
C THR A 135 2.82 16.19 2.65
N PRO A 136 2.12 15.60 1.64
CA PRO A 136 0.67 15.59 1.65
C PRO A 136 0.16 15.02 2.97
N LEU A 137 -0.86 15.67 3.54
CA LEU A 137 -1.47 15.24 4.80
C LEU A 137 -1.94 13.79 4.69
N GLU A 138 -2.48 13.45 3.52
CA GLU A 138 -2.95 12.11 3.23
C GLU A 138 -2.53 11.68 1.82
N ARG A 139 -2.02 10.46 1.69
CA ARG A 139 -1.67 9.86 0.41
C ARG A 139 -2.10 8.39 0.36
N ARG A 140 -2.81 8.04 -0.71
CA ARG A 140 -3.20 6.66 -1.05
C ARG A 140 -2.68 6.30 -2.43
N MET A 141 -2.07 5.14 -2.56
CA MET A 141 -1.65 4.61 -3.86
C MET A 141 -2.18 3.20 -4.05
N TYR A 142 -2.73 2.95 -5.23
CA TYR A 142 -3.24 1.64 -5.64
C TYR A 142 -2.36 1.10 -6.76
N PHE A 143 -1.97 -0.16 -6.65
CA PHE A 143 -1.03 -0.79 -7.58
C PHE A 143 -1.66 -2.00 -8.27
N ASP A 144 -1.28 -2.20 -9.53
CA ASP A 144 -1.56 -3.40 -10.31
C ASP A 144 -0.28 -3.81 -11.05
N ARG A 145 0.18 -5.04 -10.80
CA ARG A 145 1.42 -5.59 -11.38
C ARG A 145 2.62 -4.63 -11.21
N GLY A 146 2.80 -4.12 -10.00
CA GLY A 146 3.91 -3.23 -9.63
C GLY A 146 3.83 -1.81 -10.19
N ARG A 147 2.71 -1.41 -10.81
CA ARG A 147 2.50 -0.05 -11.33
C ARG A 147 1.33 0.62 -10.65
N ALA A 148 1.48 1.89 -10.31
CA ALA A 148 0.38 2.69 -9.79
C ALA A 148 -0.73 2.84 -10.84
N ILE A 149 -1.95 2.48 -10.46
CA ILE A 149 -3.17 2.65 -11.26
C ILE A 149 -4.05 3.78 -10.76
N ARG A 150 -3.85 4.21 -9.51
CA ARG A 150 -4.51 5.38 -8.93
C ARG A 150 -3.65 5.95 -7.81
N VAL A 151 -3.53 7.27 -7.79
CA VAL A 151 -2.96 8.05 -6.69
C VAL A 151 -4.03 9.01 -6.19
N VAL A 152 -4.20 9.06 -4.87
CA VAL A 152 -5.01 10.07 -4.19
C VAL A 152 -4.08 10.80 -3.23
N GLU A 153 -3.97 12.11 -3.39
CA GLU A 153 -3.24 12.97 -2.45
C GLU A 153 -4.17 14.07 -1.98
N ASP A 154 -4.36 14.13 -0.67
CA ASP A 154 -5.33 14.94 0.05
C ASP A 154 -6.77 14.75 -0.48
N LYS A 155 -7.13 15.48 -1.53
CA LYS A 155 -8.46 15.41 -2.18
C LYS A 155 -8.38 15.25 -3.70
N SER A 156 -7.17 15.21 -4.26
CA SER A 156 -6.95 15.06 -5.70
C SER A 156 -6.74 13.59 -6.05
N MET A 157 -7.58 13.08 -6.96
CA MET A 157 -7.50 11.71 -7.47
C MET A 157 -7.01 11.69 -8.92
N ARG A 158 -6.04 10.82 -9.21
CA ARG A 158 -5.42 10.68 -10.53
C ARG A 158 -5.27 9.20 -10.90
N ASP A 159 -5.92 8.80 -11.99
CA ASP A 159 -5.83 7.44 -12.57
C ASP A 159 -4.67 7.28 -13.57
N LYS A 160 -4.07 8.41 -13.95
CA LYS A 160 -2.89 8.47 -14.82
C LYS A 160 -1.77 9.17 -14.03
N PRO A 161 -0.90 8.42 -13.34
CA PRO A 161 0.17 9.00 -12.55
C PRO A 161 1.08 9.92 -13.37
N THR A 162 1.29 11.13 -12.86
CA THR A 162 2.22 12.13 -13.39
C THR A 162 3.67 11.69 -13.21
N LYS A 163 4.64 12.47 -13.73
CA LYS A 163 6.06 12.19 -13.50
C LYS A 163 6.43 12.27 -12.01
N ALA A 164 5.85 13.22 -11.27
CA ALA A 164 6.05 13.34 -9.83
C ALA A 164 5.46 12.13 -9.08
N ASP A 165 4.23 11.72 -9.45
CA ASP A 165 3.60 10.52 -8.89
C ASP A 165 4.48 9.28 -9.09
N ARG A 166 5.11 9.12 -10.27
CA ARG A 166 6.00 7.98 -10.55
C ARG A 166 7.16 7.88 -9.56
N SER A 167 7.79 9.00 -9.21
CA SER A 167 8.86 9.03 -8.21
C SER A 167 8.34 8.56 -6.84
N ASN A 168 7.23 9.14 -6.38
CA ASN A 168 6.64 8.79 -5.08
C ASN A 168 6.16 7.33 -5.04
N THR A 169 5.59 6.83 -6.14
CA THR A 169 5.17 5.43 -6.26
C THR A 169 6.37 4.47 -6.25
N GLY A 170 7.50 4.86 -6.83
CA GLY A 170 8.75 4.10 -6.72
C GLY A 170 9.25 4.03 -5.28
N ILE A 171 9.22 5.15 -4.55
CA ILE A 171 9.56 5.19 -3.13
C ILE A 171 8.63 4.29 -2.31
N ALA A 172 7.33 4.33 -2.54
CA ALA A 172 6.36 3.47 -1.85
C ALA A 172 6.60 1.97 -2.13
N MET A 173 6.90 1.61 -3.38
CA MET A 173 7.25 0.24 -3.75
C MET A 173 8.54 -0.23 -3.07
N ASP A 174 9.57 0.63 -3.02
CA ASP A 174 10.83 0.34 -2.33
C ASP A 174 10.64 0.18 -0.81
N LYS A 175 9.82 1.04 -0.19
CA LYS A 175 9.42 0.90 1.22
C LYS A 175 8.72 -0.44 1.45
N GLY A 176 7.75 -0.80 0.59
CA GLY A 176 7.03 -2.08 0.65
C GLY A 176 7.95 -3.30 0.56
N ARG A 177 8.93 -3.28 -0.35
CA ARG A 177 9.95 -4.34 -0.47
C ARG A 177 10.78 -4.46 0.82
N ARG A 178 11.31 -3.35 1.33
CA ARG A 178 12.12 -3.34 2.56
C ARG A 178 11.35 -3.83 3.79
N ILE A 179 10.07 -3.48 3.89
CA ILE A 179 9.20 -3.94 4.98
C ILE A 179 8.94 -5.45 4.89
N ARG A 180 8.73 -5.98 3.68
CA ARG A 180 8.61 -7.43 3.50
C ARG A 180 9.90 -8.15 3.88
N GLU A 181 11.06 -7.61 3.51
CA GLU A 181 12.36 -8.15 3.95
C GLU A 181 12.52 -8.11 5.47
N LEU A 182 12.11 -7.02 6.12
CA LEU A 182 12.13 -6.88 7.57
C LEU A 182 11.24 -7.91 8.26
N PHE A 183 10.01 -8.11 7.75
CA PHE A 183 9.11 -9.16 8.22
C PHE A 183 9.77 -10.55 8.14
N LEU A 184 10.29 -10.91 6.96
CA LEU A 184 10.92 -12.21 6.74
C LEU A 184 12.14 -12.46 7.64
N LYS A 185 12.87 -11.40 8.00
CA LYS A 185 13.96 -11.47 8.99
C LYS A 185 13.41 -11.69 10.40
N SER A 186 12.34 -10.99 10.77
CA SER A 186 11.77 -11.04 12.13
C SER A 186 11.11 -12.37 12.50
N ILE A 187 10.81 -13.25 11.55
CA ILE A 187 10.15 -14.54 11.78
C ILE A 187 11.10 -15.75 11.70
N LYS A 188 12.37 -15.55 11.33
CA LYS A 188 13.37 -16.61 11.14
C LYS A 188 14.37 -16.72 12.30
N GLU A 189 14.13 -16.00 13.38
CA GLU A 189 14.89 -16.04 14.64
C GLU A 189 14.25 -17.02 15.63
#